data_AF-A0A3M1VLV0-F1
#
_entry.id   AF-A0A3M1VLV0-F1
#
_cell.length_a   1.000
_cell.length_b   1.000
_cell.length_c   1.000
_cell.angle_alpha   90.00
_cell.angle_beta   90.00
_cell.angle_gamma   90.00
#
_symmetry.space_group_name_H-M   'P 1'
#
loop_
_entity.id
_entity.type
_entity.pdbx_description
1 polymer ?
#
loop_
_entity_poly.entity_id
_entity_poly.type
_entity_poly.pdbx_seq_one_letter_code
_entity_poly.pdbx_strand_id
1 'polypeptide(L)'
;MSVLNAGGCHRRHGPNRLTRLPAWSVAAWFALSCILATGRVPAADEPADGGKAELEELVRKADAAEARWNAAKREFDAVAKELQTVRLQRARMQLERDRLKKDIEELQKKRQPLADAVNKAVQTEKAAKAKLDAAAKRRAELEKALGALKKELAAVTAELESVKKKASQNGSSGGDGGSKGGKPPSGQGKPSQAEQGKAAVSTSEKANTKDAGAKPRGEADSKKKTQDATEAKLRARLAELRKRIDDTSRELAQAVKAVQAAEAEAAK
;
A
#
# COMPACT_ATOMS: atom_id res chain seq x y z
N MET A 1 38.48 -9.98 2.65
CA MET A 1 39.85 -9.95 3.19
C MET A 1 39.86 -9.04 4.40
N SER A 2 40.00 -9.61 5.60
CA SER A 2 40.59 -8.97 6.77
C SER A 2 40.71 -10.02 7.88
N VAL A 3 41.88 -9.99 8.51
CA VAL A 3 42.58 -11.12 9.10
C VAL A 3 42.14 -11.35 10.55
N LEU A 4 42.15 -12.62 10.95
CA LEU A 4 42.00 -13.12 12.30
C LEU A 4 42.89 -12.37 13.31
N ASN A 5 42.31 -11.97 14.45
CA ASN A 5 43.08 -11.64 15.65
C ASN A 5 42.67 -12.59 16.78
N ALA A 6 43.35 -13.74 16.85
CA ALA A 6 43.22 -14.71 17.92
C ALA A 6 44.09 -14.25 19.10
N GLY A 7 43.48 -13.51 20.03
CA GLY A 7 44.11 -13.16 21.31
C GLY A 7 44.24 -14.39 22.21
N GLY A 8 45.42 -15.01 22.19
CA GLY A 8 45.79 -16.10 23.08
C GLY A 8 45.99 -15.62 24.52
N CYS A 9 45.02 -15.87 25.39
CA CYS A 9 45.19 -15.72 26.84
C CYS A 9 45.98 -16.91 27.40
N HIS A 10 47.28 -16.72 27.58
CA HIS A 10 48.15 -17.61 28.34
C HIS A 10 47.67 -17.70 29.79
N ARG A 11 47.07 -18.85 30.13
CA ARG A 11 46.76 -19.25 31.50
C ARG A 11 48.07 -19.62 32.20
N ARG A 12 48.71 -18.66 32.86
CA ARG A 12 49.87 -18.91 33.72
C ARG A 12 49.43 -19.80 34.89
N HIS A 13 49.84 -21.07 34.86
CA HIS A 13 49.87 -21.93 36.04
C HIS A 13 50.87 -21.32 37.03
N GLY A 14 50.36 -20.77 38.13
CA GLY A 14 51.18 -20.39 39.28
C GLY A 14 51.66 -21.64 40.01
N PRO A 15 52.93 -21.68 40.46
CA PRO A 15 53.53 -22.87 41.06
C PRO A 15 52.95 -23.12 42.47
N ASN A 16 52.72 -24.42 42.74
CA ASN A 16 52.74 -25.08 44.04
C ASN A 16 52.78 -24.16 45.27
N ARG A 17 51.61 -23.80 45.79
CA ARG A 17 51.47 -23.49 47.22
C ARG A 17 51.50 -24.80 47.99
N LEU A 18 52.70 -25.38 48.11
CA LEU A 18 53.01 -26.29 49.20
C LEU A 18 52.67 -25.56 50.50
N THR A 19 51.72 -26.13 51.20
CA THR A 19 51.23 -25.75 52.53
C THR A 19 52.42 -25.53 53.47
N ARG A 20 52.79 -24.25 53.67
CA ARG A 20 53.58 -23.87 54.84
C ARG A 20 52.69 -24.11 56.06
N LEU A 21 52.86 -25.26 56.68
CA LEU A 21 52.38 -25.48 58.04
C LEU A 21 53.00 -24.37 58.92
N PRO A 22 52.23 -23.74 59.82
CA PRO A 22 52.77 -22.74 60.72
C PRO A 22 53.90 -23.38 61.52
N ALA A 23 55.04 -22.68 61.64
CA ALA A 23 56.25 -23.17 62.31
C ALA A 23 55.99 -23.67 63.75
N TRP A 24 54.86 -23.27 64.34
CA TRP A 24 54.40 -23.62 65.67
C TRP A 24 53.99 -25.11 65.77
N SER A 25 53.59 -25.74 64.66
CA SER A 25 53.15 -27.14 64.63
C SER A 25 54.33 -28.11 64.81
N VAL A 26 55.51 -27.76 64.30
CA VAL A 26 56.74 -28.56 64.49
C VAL A 26 57.25 -28.44 65.92
N ALA A 27 57.22 -27.24 66.51
CA ALA A 27 57.64 -27.03 67.90
C ALA A 27 56.75 -27.77 68.91
N ALA A 28 55.43 -27.79 68.70
CA ALA A 28 54.51 -28.53 69.55
C ALA A 28 54.72 -30.06 69.47
N TRP A 29 55.01 -30.58 68.28
CA TRP A 29 55.36 -32.00 68.09
C TRP A 29 56.68 -32.38 68.77
N PHE A 30 57.70 -31.52 68.70
CA PHE A 30 58.96 -31.77 69.41
C PHE A 30 58.80 -31.73 70.94
N ALA A 31 58.01 -30.79 71.48
CA ALA A 31 57.75 -30.73 72.91
C ALA A 31 57.00 -31.99 73.40
N LEU A 32 55.97 -32.42 72.67
CA LEU A 32 55.20 -33.63 73.00
C LEU A 32 56.06 -34.91 72.90
N SER A 33 56.94 -34.99 71.89
CA SER A 33 57.89 -36.09 71.74
C SER A 33 58.93 -36.12 72.85
N CYS A 34 59.42 -34.98 73.33
CA CYS A 34 60.39 -34.91 74.43
C CYS A 34 59.76 -35.36 75.76
N ILE A 35 58.49 -35.05 76.00
CA ILE A 35 57.76 -35.47 77.20
C ILE A 35 57.53 -36.99 77.20
N LEU A 36 57.13 -37.56 76.06
CA LEU A 36 56.96 -39.01 75.90
C LEU A 36 58.29 -39.78 76.01
N ALA A 37 59.38 -39.22 75.49
CA ALA A 37 60.68 -39.90 75.46
C ALA A 37 61.40 -39.91 76.82
N THR A 38 61.21 -38.87 77.64
CA THR A 38 61.99 -38.73 78.88
C THR A 38 61.25 -39.20 80.13
N GLY A 39 59.93 -39.37 80.08
CA GLY A 39 59.12 -39.89 81.20
C GLY A 39 59.24 -39.10 82.51
N ARG A 40 59.88 -37.93 82.47
CA ARG A 40 60.27 -37.16 83.64
C ARG A 40 59.44 -35.89 83.67
N VAL A 41 58.29 -36.00 84.32
CA VAL A 41 57.51 -34.83 84.75
C VAL A 41 58.37 -34.12 85.80
N PRO A 42 58.83 -32.87 85.57
CA PRO A 42 59.53 -32.13 86.60
C PRO A 42 58.59 -31.97 87.80
N ALA A 43 59.05 -32.41 88.97
CA ALA A 43 58.33 -32.23 90.23
C ALA A 43 58.18 -30.73 90.49
N ALA A 44 56.98 -30.22 90.24
CA ALA A 44 56.56 -28.88 90.60
C ALA A 44 55.84 -28.98 91.95
N ASP A 45 56.59 -28.82 93.03
CA ASP A 45 56.03 -28.41 94.32
C ASP A 45 55.73 -26.91 94.21
N GLU A 46 54.45 -26.55 94.02
CA GLU A 46 53.76 -25.27 94.29
C GLU A 46 52.30 -25.41 93.73
N PRO A 47 51.29 -24.77 94.33
CA PRO A 47 49.90 -25.24 94.30
C PRO A 47 49.25 -25.16 92.90
N ALA A 48 48.83 -26.33 92.42
CA ALA A 48 48.30 -26.63 91.09
C ALA A 48 46.93 -26.03 90.72
N ASP A 49 46.55 -24.87 91.27
CA ASP A 49 45.24 -24.26 91.00
C ASP A 49 45.29 -23.09 89.99
N GLY A 50 46.43 -22.41 89.80
CA GLY A 50 46.56 -21.34 88.79
C GLY A 50 46.56 -21.85 87.33
N GLY A 51 47.24 -22.97 87.07
CA GLY A 51 47.34 -23.54 85.72
C GLY A 51 46.04 -24.16 85.18
N LYS A 52 45.11 -24.54 86.07
CA LYS A 52 43.79 -25.06 85.67
C LYS A 52 42.93 -23.97 85.03
N ALA A 53 42.93 -22.77 85.60
CA ALA A 53 42.16 -21.64 85.08
C ALA A 53 42.68 -21.18 83.70
N GLU A 54 44.00 -21.13 83.50
CA GLU A 54 44.58 -20.80 82.19
C GLU A 54 44.26 -21.87 81.14
N LEU A 55 44.30 -23.15 81.53
CA LEU A 55 43.94 -24.25 80.63
C LEU A 55 42.45 -24.17 80.22
N GLU A 56 41.54 -23.92 81.16
CA GLU A 56 40.12 -23.72 80.88
C GLU A 56 39.88 -22.51 79.96
N GLU A 57 40.61 -21.41 80.15
CA GLU A 57 40.53 -20.25 79.25
C GLU A 57 41.04 -20.56 77.84
N LEU A 58 42.14 -21.31 77.71
CA LEU A 58 42.68 -21.74 76.43
C LEU A 58 41.73 -22.70 75.69
N VAL A 59 41.11 -23.64 76.40
CA VAL A 59 40.07 -24.52 75.84
C VAL A 59 38.90 -23.69 75.33
N ARG A 60 38.40 -22.75 76.13
CA ARG A 60 37.32 -21.85 75.72
C ARG A 60 37.70 -21.00 74.49
N LYS A 61 38.94 -20.52 74.41
CA LYS A 61 39.45 -19.79 73.23
C LYS A 61 39.54 -20.69 72.00
N ALA A 62 39.96 -21.94 72.16
CA ALA A 62 40.01 -22.93 71.08
C ALA A 62 38.60 -23.24 70.55
N ASP A 63 37.64 -23.51 71.44
CA ASP A 63 36.23 -23.75 71.06
C ASP A 63 35.63 -22.54 70.33
N ALA A 64 35.90 -21.32 70.82
CA ALA A 64 35.46 -20.10 70.17
C ALA A 64 36.11 -19.88 68.80
N ALA A 65 37.39 -20.23 68.64
CA ALA A 65 38.09 -20.16 67.36
C ALA A 65 37.55 -21.20 66.36
N GLU A 66 37.27 -22.42 66.80
CA GLU A 66 36.66 -23.46 65.98
C GLU A 66 35.24 -23.06 65.54
N ALA A 67 34.43 -22.50 66.45
CA ALA A 67 33.11 -21.99 66.13
C ALA A 67 33.18 -20.87 65.06
N ARG A 68 34.13 -19.93 65.19
CA ARG A 68 34.37 -18.87 64.20
C ARG A 68 34.81 -19.43 62.85
N TRP A 69 35.71 -20.42 62.85
CA TRP A 69 36.15 -21.09 61.63
C TRP A 69 35.00 -21.80 60.92
N ASN A 70 34.17 -22.54 61.67
CA ASN A 70 33.01 -23.23 61.12
C ASN A 70 31.95 -22.25 60.58
N ALA A 71 31.74 -21.11 61.24
CA ALA A 71 30.88 -20.04 60.73
C ALA A 71 31.43 -19.45 59.41
N ALA A 72 32.71 -19.06 59.38
CA ALA A 72 33.35 -18.52 58.19
C ALA A 72 33.35 -19.52 57.03
N LYS A 73 33.52 -20.82 57.29
CA LYS A 73 33.43 -21.88 56.28
C LYS A 73 32.03 -21.96 55.67
N ARG A 74 30.97 -21.88 56.49
CA ARG A 74 29.58 -21.88 56.00
C ARG A 74 29.29 -20.65 55.14
N GLU A 75 29.76 -19.47 55.54
CA GLU A 75 29.63 -18.25 54.75
C GLU A 75 30.36 -18.37 53.41
N PHE A 76 31.59 -18.91 53.43
CA PHE A 76 32.35 -19.17 52.21
C PHE A 76 31.62 -20.12 51.25
N ASP A 77 31.07 -21.22 51.77
CA ASP A 77 30.30 -22.19 50.97
C ASP A 77 29.00 -21.56 50.41
N ALA A 78 28.35 -20.67 51.15
CA ALA A 78 27.17 -19.92 50.70
C ALA A 78 27.53 -18.97 49.54
N VAL A 79 28.56 -18.15 49.71
CA VAL A 79 29.05 -17.23 48.67
C VAL A 79 29.51 -18.00 47.42
N ALA A 80 30.14 -19.16 47.59
CA ALA A 80 30.55 -20.01 46.47
C ALA A 80 29.35 -20.51 45.65
N LYS A 81 28.24 -20.87 46.31
CA LYS A 81 26.98 -21.26 45.64
C LYS A 81 26.34 -20.08 44.91
N GLU A 82 26.25 -18.92 45.55
CA GLU A 82 25.73 -17.70 44.93
C GLU A 82 26.52 -17.31 43.67
N LEU A 83 27.85 -17.38 43.73
CA LEU A 83 28.71 -17.11 42.60
C LEU A 83 28.47 -18.06 41.43
N GLN A 84 28.18 -19.34 41.69
CA GLN A 84 27.80 -20.29 40.63
C GLN A 84 26.45 -19.93 40.01
N THR A 85 25.46 -19.58 40.83
CA THR A 85 24.15 -19.13 40.36
C THR A 85 24.27 -17.90 39.47
N VAL A 86 25.03 -16.89 39.89
CA VAL A 86 25.28 -15.66 39.13
C VAL A 86 25.99 -15.97 37.80
N ARG A 87 26.95 -16.90 37.79
CA ARG A 87 27.63 -17.33 36.55
C ARG A 87 26.66 -17.96 35.56
N LEU A 88 25.77 -18.84 36.04
CA LEU A 88 24.76 -19.48 35.20
C LEU A 88 23.75 -18.46 34.65
N GLN A 89 23.27 -17.54 35.49
CA GLN A 89 22.38 -16.46 35.05
C GLN A 89 23.03 -15.58 33.99
N ARG A 90 24.31 -15.22 34.18
CA ARG A 90 25.08 -14.45 33.19
C ARG A 90 25.20 -15.18 31.86
N ALA A 91 25.49 -16.49 31.88
CA ALA A 91 25.56 -17.29 30.67
C ALA A 91 24.22 -17.35 29.93
N ARG A 92 23.11 -17.52 30.66
CA ARG A 92 21.76 -17.50 30.09
C ARG A 92 21.43 -16.16 29.44
N MET A 93 21.68 -15.04 30.14
CA MET A 93 21.44 -13.70 29.59
C MET A 93 22.28 -13.42 28.34
N GLN A 94 23.49 -13.97 28.26
CA GLN A 94 24.33 -13.84 27.07
C GLN A 94 23.72 -14.58 25.87
N LEU A 95 23.24 -15.81 26.07
CA LEU A 95 22.55 -16.58 25.03
C LEU A 95 21.27 -15.88 24.55
N GLU A 96 20.46 -15.36 25.48
CA GLU A 96 19.25 -14.60 25.12
C GLU A 96 19.58 -13.34 24.33
N ARG A 97 20.63 -12.59 24.72
CA ARG A 97 21.10 -11.42 23.97
C ARG A 97 21.50 -11.79 22.55
N ASP A 98 22.26 -12.86 22.38
CA ASP A 98 22.76 -13.26 21.06
C ASP A 98 21.64 -13.80 20.17
N ARG A 99 20.61 -14.45 20.75
CA ARG A 99 19.37 -14.77 20.05
C ARG A 99 18.63 -13.51 19.60
N LEU A 100 18.38 -12.57 20.50
CA LEU A 100 17.66 -11.33 20.19
C LEU A 100 18.37 -10.51 19.11
N LYS A 101 19.71 -10.49 19.08
CA LYS A 101 20.47 -9.85 17.99
C LYS A 101 20.15 -10.47 16.63
N LYS A 102 20.12 -11.80 16.54
CA LYS A 102 19.75 -12.50 15.29
C LYS A 102 18.33 -12.17 14.87
N ASP A 103 17.39 -12.18 15.82
CA ASP A 103 15.99 -11.84 15.54
C ASP A 103 15.86 -10.40 15.00
N ILE A 104 16.61 -9.45 15.57
CA ILE A 104 16.67 -8.06 15.09
C ILE A 104 17.25 -7.99 13.66
N GLU A 105 18.36 -8.68 13.40
CA GLU A 105 18.97 -8.70 12.06
C GLU A 105 18.02 -9.28 11.01
N GLU A 106 17.27 -10.33 11.35
CA GLU A 106 16.25 -10.90 10.46
C GLU A 106 15.08 -9.95 10.21
N LEU A 107 14.60 -9.26 11.25
CA LEU A 107 13.54 -8.24 11.11
C LEU A 107 14.02 -7.07 10.25
N GLN A 108 15.26 -6.63 10.41
CA GLN A 108 15.86 -5.58 9.58
C GLN A 108 15.96 -6.02 8.12
N LYS A 109 16.37 -7.26 7.85
CA LYS A 109 16.41 -7.83 6.49
C LYS A 109 15.02 -7.90 5.85
N LYS A 110 13.96 -8.16 6.63
CA LYS A 110 12.57 -8.18 6.15
C LYS A 110 11.97 -6.79 5.95
N ARG A 111 12.47 -5.77 6.64
CA ARG A 111 11.91 -4.40 6.60
C ARG A 111 12.01 -3.76 5.22
N GLN A 112 13.18 -3.79 4.60
CA GLN A 112 13.39 -3.16 3.29
C GLN A 112 12.51 -3.76 2.18
N PRO A 113 12.47 -5.09 1.96
CA PRO A 113 11.62 -5.66 0.91
C PRO A 113 10.13 -5.42 1.18
N LEU A 114 9.70 -5.36 2.45
CA LEU A 114 8.32 -4.98 2.78
C LEU A 114 8.03 -3.52 2.40
N ALA A 115 8.94 -2.59 2.70
CA ALA A 115 8.81 -1.20 2.32
C ALA A 115 8.77 -1.03 0.79
N ASP A 116 9.63 -1.77 0.06
CA ASP A 116 9.65 -1.75 -1.40
C ASP A 116 8.35 -2.35 -1.99
N ALA A 117 7.82 -3.42 -1.39
CA ALA A 117 6.55 -4.01 -1.78
C ALA A 117 5.38 -3.03 -1.59
N VAL A 118 5.34 -2.33 -0.45
CA VAL A 118 4.33 -1.29 -0.19
C VAL A 118 4.44 -0.15 -1.21
N ASN A 119 5.65 0.33 -1.48
CA ASN A 119 5.86 1.39 -2.48
C ASN A 119 5.40 0.94 -3.87
N LYS A 120 5.69 -0.30 -4.29
CA LYS A 120 5.22 -0.85 -5.55
C LYS A 120 3.69 -0.92 -5.59
N ALA A 121 3.05 -1.40 -4.53
CA ALA A 121 1.59 -1.49 -4.44
C ALA A 121 0.92 -0.11 -4.59
N VAL A 122 1.47 0.92 -3.94
CA VAL A 122 0.97 2.30 -4.07
C VAL A 122 1.12 2.82 -5.50
N GLN A 123 2.23 2.52 -6.18
CA GLN A 123 2.41 2.94 -7.57
C GLN A 123 1.48 2.20 -8.53
N THR A 124 1.24 0.91 -8.32
CA THR A 124 0.28 0.14 -9.12
C THR A 124 -1.14 0.65 -8.93
N GLU A 125 -1.54 0.99 -7.70
CA GLU A 125 -2.85 1.57 -7.41
C GLU A 125 -3.03 2.92 -8.12
N LYS A 126 -2.03 3.81 -8.04
CA LYS A 126 -2.06 5.10 -8.75
C LYS A 126 -2.21 4.93 -10.26
N ALA A 127 -1.47 3.98 -10.83
CA ALA A 127 -1.56 3.69 -12.27
C ALA A 127 -2.93 3.12 -12.66
N ALA A 128 -3.49 2.20 -11.86
CA ALA A 128 -4.82 1.65 -12.08
C ALA A 128 -5.90 2.74 -12.02
N LYS A 129 -5.84 3.61 -11.02
CA LYS A 129 -6.77 4.74 -10.87
C LYS A 129 -6.71 5.70 -12.06
N ALA A 130 -5.51 6.03 -12.54
CA ALA A 130 -5.35 6.88 -13.72
C ALA A 130 -5.95 6.25 -15.00
N LYS A 131 -5.80 4.93 -15.18
CA LYS A 131 -6.43 4.20 -16.29
C LYS A 131 -7.95 4.22 -16.20
N LEU A 132 -8.51 3.99 -15.01
CA LEU A 132 -9.95 4.05 -14.76
C LEU A 132 -10.52 5.43 -15.10
N ASP A 133 -9.87 6.50 -14.62
CA ASP A 133 -10.29 7.88 -14.89
C ASP A 133 -10.27 8.20 -16.39
N ALA A 134 -9.23 7.75 -17.10
CA ALA A 134 -9.12 7.94 -18.55
C ALA A 134 -10.23 7.19 -19.31
N ALA A 135 -10.51 5.94 -18.92
CA ALA A 135 -11.56 5.12 -19.54
C ALA A 135 -12.95 5.73 -19.28
N ALA A 136 -13.21 6.21 -18.06
CA ALA A 136 -14.46 6.88 -17.70
C ALA A 136 -14.68 8.18 -18.50
N LYS A 137 -13.63 9.00 -18.65
CA LYS A 137 -13.68 10.21 -19.50
C LYS A 137 -14.01 9.87 -20.95
N ARG A 138 -13.30 8.90 -21.53
CA ARG A 138 -13.55 8.46 -22.92
C ARG A 138 -14.98 7.96 -23.10
N ARG A 139 -15.52 7.21 -22.15
CA ARG A 139 -16.93 6.77 -22.16
C ARG A 139 -17.88 7.96 -22.19
N ALA A 140 -17.68 8.95 -21.32
CA ALA A 140 -18.54 10.13 -21.25
C ALA A 140 -18.50 10.97 -22.55
N GLU A 141 -17.34 11.06 -23.19
CA GLU A 141 -17.19 11.73 -24.49
C GLU A 141 -17.97 10.99 -25.60
N LEU A 142 -17.87 9.66 -25.65
CA LEU A 142 -18.60 8.84 -26.61
C LEU A 142 -20.12 8.89 -26.40
N GLU A 143 -20.59 8.89 -25.15
CA GLU A 143 -22.00 9.07 -24.81
C GLU A 143 -22.54 10.42 -25.32
N LYS A 144 -21.77 11.50 -25.14
CA LYS A 144 -22.11 12.83 -25.67
C LYS A 144 -22.14 12.84 -27.20
N ALA A 145 -21.13 12.27 -27.85
CA ALA A 145 -21.04 12.20 -29.31
C ALA A 145 -22.24 11.44 -29.91
N LEU A 146 -22.59 10.30 -29.32
CA LEU A 146 -23.72 9.48 -29.73
C LEU A 146 -25.06 10.22 -29.55
N GLY A 147 -25.20 10.98 -28.44
CA GLY A 147 -26.35 11.85 -28.22
C GLY A 147 -26.48 12.96 -29.29
N ALA A 148 -25.37 13.58 -29.67
CA ALA A 148 -25.34 14.60 -30.73
C ALA A 148 -25.70 14.02 -32.11
N LEU A 149 -25.12 12.88 -32.48
CA LEU A 149 -25.42 12.20 -33.74
C LEU A 149 -26.90 11.79 -33.85
N LYS A 150 -27.51 11.31 -32.75
CA LYS A 150 -28.95 11.00 -32.73
C LYS A 150 -29.83 12.23 -32.96
N LYS A 151 -29.46 13.39 -32.39
CA LYS A 151 -30.17 14.65 -32.65
C LYS A 151 -30.03 15.08 -34.11
N GLU A 152 -28.83 14.97 -34.69
CA GLU A 152 -28.60 15.27 -36.10
C GLU A 152 -29.40 14.34 -37.01
N LEU A 153 -29.43 13.04 -36.73
CA LEU A 153 -30.25 12.06 -37.46
C LEU A 153 -31.73 12.44 -37.42
N ALA A 154 -32.26 12.83 -36.27
CA ALA A 154 -33.65 13.25 -36.13
C ALA A 154 -33.96 14.51 -36.97
N ALA A 155 -33.05 15.50 -36.97
CA ALA A 155 -33.20 16.73 -37.76
C ALA A 155 -33.20 16.43 -39.27
N VAL A 156 -32.23 15.65 -39.77
CA VAL A 156 -32.15 15.29 -41.20
C VAL A 156 -33.36 14.45 -41.62
N THR A 157 -33.87 13.59 -40.72
CA THR A 157 -35.09 12.82 -40.99
C THR A 157 -36.30 13.73 -41.14
N ALA A 158 -36.46 14.73 -40.26
CA ALA A 158 -37.53 15.71 -40.37
C ALA A 158 -37.43 16.57 -41.64
N GLU A 159 -36.22 16.96 -42.04
CA GLU A 159 -35.96 17.66 -43.31
C GLU A 159 -36.40 16.81 -44.51
N LEU A 160 -36.03 15.53 -44.53
CA LEU A 160 -36.40 14.60 -45.60
C LEU A 160 -37.93 14.47 -45.73
N GLU A 161 -38.64 14.30 -44.62
CA GLU A 161 -40.11 14.21 -44.60
C GLU A 161 -40.78 15.50 -45.08
N SER A 162 -40.19 16.67 -44.77
CA SER A 162 -40.65 17.96 -45.29
C SER A 162 -40.47 18.07 -46.81
N VAL A 163 -39.32 17.64 -47.35
CA VAL A 163 -39.06 17.61 -48.80
C VAL A 163 -40.04 16.68 -49.52
N LYS A 164 -40.33 15.49 -48.96
CA LYS A 164 -41.32 14.56 -49.53
C LYS A 164 -42.74 15.14 -49.53
N LYS A 165 -43.17 15.78 -48.44
CA LYS A 165 -44.49 16.44 -48.37
C LYS A 165 -44.65 17.52 -49.44
N LYS A 166 -43.62 18.35 -49.65
CA LYS A 166 -43.60 19.35 -50.72
C LYS A 166 -43.66 18.72 -52.12
N ALA A 167 -43.02 17.57 -52.33
CA ALA A 167 -43.10 16.80 -53.59
C ALA A 167 -44.54 16.38 -53.89
N SER A 168 -45.22 15.86 -52.87
CA SER A 168 -46.61 15.38 -52.99
C SER A 168 -47.60 16.51 -53.29
N GLN A 169 -47.40 17.71 -52.74
CA GLN A 169 -48.28 18.86 -53.03
C GLN A 169 -48.09 19.43 -54.44
N ASN A 170 -46.86 19.42 -54.97
CA ASN A 170 -46.58 19.94 -56.31
C ASN A 170 -46.98 18.98 -57.44
N GLY A 171 -47.24 17.70 -57.15
CA GLY A 171 -47.68 16.70 -58.12
C GLY A 171 -49.20 16.60 -58.31
N SER A 172 -50.00 17.31 -57.52
CA SER A 172 -51.47 17.16 -57.47
C SER A 172 -52.23 18.43 -57.89
N SER A 173 -51.80 19.11 -58.96
CA SER A 173 -52.51 20.28 -59.52
C SER A 173 -53.34 19.96 -60.78
N GLY A 174 -53.75 18.71 -60.98
CA GLY A 174 -54.63 18.30 -62.08
C GLY A 174 -55.73 17.36 -61.57
N GLY A 175 -56.79 17.93 -60.99
CA GLY A 175 -57.90 17.15 -60.44
C GLY A 175 -58.95 18.05 -59.83
N ASP A 176 -59.93 18.37 -60.66
CA ASP A 176 -61.15 19.14 -60.45
C ASP A 176 -62.04 18.65 -59.28
N GLY A 177 -62.91 19.53 -58.78
CA GLY A 177 -64.11 19.13 -58.00
C GLY A 177 -64.03 19.35 -56.48
N GLY A 178 -64.70 20.40 -56.02
CA GLY A 178 -64.63 20.89 -54.64
C GLY A 178 -65.26 20.01 -53.56
N SER A 179 -64.95 20.36 -52.31
CA SER A 179 -65.88 20.15 -51.20
C SER A 179 -65.58 21.13 -50.06
N LYS A 180 -66.64 21.78 -49.60
CA LYS A 180 -66.66 22.74 -48.50
C LYS A 180 -66.61 22.00 -47.16
N GLY A 181 -65.95 22.61 -46.17
CA GLY A 181 -66.34 22.51 -44.77
C GLY A 181 -65.45 21.61 -43.91
N GLY A 182 -64.75 22.23 -42.95
CA GLY A 182 -64.02 21.50 -41.92
C GLY A 182 -63.16 22.41 -41.05
N LYS A 183 -63.80 23.07 -40.09
CA LYS A 183 -63.22 23.94 -39.06
C LYS A 183 -62.11 23.22 -38.25
N PRO A 184 -60.94 23.83 -37.98
CA PRO A 184 -59.93 23.22 -37.12
C PRO A 184 -60.21 23.53 -35.63
N PRO A 185 -59.95 22.58 -34.71
CA PRO A 185 -59.92 22.87 -33.28
C PRO A 185 -58.57 23.48 -32.87
N SER A 186 -58.69 24.52 -32.05
CA SER A 186 -57.65 25.17 -31.27
C SER A 186 -57.01 24.21 -30.26
N GLY A 187 -55.68 24.21 -30.15
CA GLY A 187 -54.98 23.48 -29.09
C GLY A 187 -53.47 23.72 -29.03
N GLN A 188 -53.08 24.74 -28.26
CA GLN A 188 -51.90 24.86 -27.38
C GLN A 188 -50.50 24.38 -27.81
N GLY A 189 -49.51 25.28 -27.63
CA GLY A 189 -48.13 24.89 -27.30
C GLY A 189 -47.07 25.93 -27.64
N LYS A 190 -46.85 26.91 -26.75
CA LYS A 190 -45.69 27.85 -26.77
C LYS A 190 -44.36 27.08 -26.70
N PRO A 191 -43.33 27.54 -27.40
CA PRO A 191 -41.96 27.51 -26.87
C PRO A 191 -41.43 28.92 -26.60
N SER A 192 -40.81 29.04 -25.42
CA SER A 192 -40.11 30.23 -24.93
C SER A 192 -38.84 30.52 -25.75
N GLN A 193 -38.57 31.82 -25.90
CA GLN A 193 -37.36 32.39 -26.46
C GLN A 193 -36.11 32.08 -25.61
N ALA A 194 -34.95 31.98 -26.27
CA ALA A 194 -33.68 32.53 -25.80
C ALA A 194 -32.68 32.71 -26.97
N GLU A 195 -32.17 33.95 -27.07
CA GLU A 195 -30.85 34.39 -27.57
C GLU A 195 -30.44 34.07 -29.03
N GLN A 196 -30.52 35.05 -29.95
CA GLN A 196 -29.59 36.17 -30.20
C GLN A 196 -28.17 35.76 -30.63
N GLY A 197 -27.86 36.04 -31.91
CA GLY A 197 -26.52 35.98 -32.49
C GLY A 197 -26.51 36.63 -33.88
N LYS A 198 -26.32 37.95 -33.91
CA LYS A 198 -26.15 38.81 -35.10
C LYS A 198 -24.99 38.36 -35.98
N ALA A 199 -25.17 38.39 -37.30
CA ALA A 199 -24.22 38.98 -38.23
C ALA A 199 -24.91 39.32 -39.56
N ALA A 200 -24.95 40.60 -39.87
CA ALA A 200 -25.44 41.16 -41.12
C ALA A 200 -24.34 41.07 -42.18
N VAL A 201 -24.69 40.71 -43.42
CA VAL A 201 -24.07 41.27 -44.62
C VAL A 201 -25.17 41.47 -45.66
N SER A 202 -25.48 42.75 -45.85
CA SER A 202 -26.27 43.28 -46.95
C SER A 202 -25.34 43.51 -48.13
N THR A 203 -25.72 43.08 -49.31
CA THR A 203 -25.35 43.76 -50.56
C THR A 203 -26.45 43.49 -51.57
N SER A 204 -27.27 44.52 -51.74
CA SER A 204 -28.28 44.66 -52.77
C SER A 204 -27.62 44.97 -54.10
N GLU A 205 -27.94 44.21 -55.15
CA GLU A 205 -27.79 44.68 -56.52
C GLU A 205 -29.02 44.29 -57.33
N LYS A 206 -29.85 45.31 -57.59
CA LYS A 206 -30.97 45.26 -58.52
C LYS A 206 -30.44 45.56 -59.91
N ALA A 207 -30.64 44.65 -60.85
CA ALA A 207 -30.75 44.98 -62.27
C ALA A 207 -32.03 44.34 -62.82
N ASN A 208 -32.94 45.20 -63.20
CA ASN A 208 -34.25 44.92 -63.77
C ASN A 208 -34.08 44.89 -65.30
N THR A 209 -34.35 43.76 -65.94
CA THR A 209 -34.64 43.73 -67.39
C THR A 209 -35.90 42.93 -67.62
N LYS A 210 -36.86 43.64 -68.20
CA LYS A 210 -38.21 43.22 -68.52
C LYS A 210 -38.15 42.80 -69.99
N ASP A 211 -38.17 41.50 -70.26
CA ASP A 211 -38.40 41.01 -71.61
C ASP A 211 -39.48 39.94 -71.61
N ALA A 212 -40.39 40.10 -72.54
CA ALA A 212 -41.65 39.40 -72.63
C ALA A 212 -41.55 38.30 -73.69
N GLY A 213 -42.19 37.16 -73.40
CA GLY A 213 -42.73 36.32 -74.46
C GLY A 213 -41.90 35.10 -74.84
N ALA A 214 -41.91 34.09 -73.99
CA ALA A 214 -42.10 32.69 -74.40
C ALA A 214 -42.35 31.87 -73.13
N LYS A 215 -43.54 31.29 -72.98
CA LYS A 215 -43.89 30.42 -71.85
C LYS A 215 -43.16 29.08 -72.05
N PRO A 216 -42.06 28.77 -71.32
CA PRO A 216 -41.32 27.55 -71.55
C PRO A 216 -42.03 26.40 -70.83
N ARG A 217 -42.50 25.43 -71.62
CA ARG A 217 -43.14 24.19 -71.14
C ARG A 217 -42.17 23.27 -70.36
N GLY A 218 -40.95 23.71 -70.05
CA GLY A 218 -39.87 22.95 -69.39
C GLY A 218 -39.56 23.33 -67.93
N GLU A 219 -40.33 24.23 -67.30
CA GLU A 219 -40.08 24.68 -65.92
C GLU A 219 -40.47 23.66 -64.84
N ALA A 220 -41.32 22.69 -65.18
CA ALA A 220 -41.72 21.61 -64.28
C ALA A 220 -40.62 20.54 -64.14
N ASP A 221 -39.92 20.23 -65.24
CA ASP A 221 -38.86 19.22 -65.26
C ASP A 221 -37.61 19.66 -64.49
N SER A 222 -37.28 20.95 -64.50
CA SER A 222 -36.16 21.51 -63.74
C SER A 222 -36.41 21.52 -62.23
N LYS A 223 -37.65 21.77 -61.79
CA LYS A 223 -38.05 21.70 -60.37
C LYS A 223 -38.04 20.27 -59.83
N LYS A 224 -38.50 19.30 -60.63
CA LYS A 224 -38.44 17.88 -60.26
C LYS A 224 -36.99 17.38 -60.13
N LYS A 225 -36.12 17.72 -61.08
CA LYS A 225 -34.71 17.31 -61.08
C LYS A 225 -33.93 17.86 -59.87
N THR A 226 -34.21 19.11 -59.47
CA THR A 226 -33.57 19.71 -58.29
C THR A 226 -34.08 19.08 -56.99
N GLN A 227 -35.36 18.74 -56.92
CA GLN A 227 -35.95 18.05 -55.78
C GLN A 227 -35.39 16.63 -55.58
N ASP A 228 -35.34 15.83 -56.64
CA ASP A 228 -34.77 14.47 -56.60
C ASP A 228 -33.30 14.50 -56.15
N ALA A 229 -32.53 15.51 -56.60
CA ALA A 229 -31.16 15.72 -56.17
C ALA A 229 -31.06 16.08 -54.67
N THR A 230 -31.96 16.91 -54.14
CA THR A 230 -32.00 17.22 -52.70
C THR A 230 -32.41 16.02 -51.86
N GLU A 231 -33.38 15.23 -52.31
CA GLU A 231 -33.79 14.01 -51.60
C GLU A 231 -32.66 12.97 -51.59
N ALA A 232 -31.98 12.77 -52.72
CA ALA A 232 -30.82 11.89 -52.80
C ALA A 232 -29.69 12.30 -51.85
N LYS A 233 -29.40 13.62 -51.76
CA LYS A 233 -28.42 14.16 -50.80
C LYS A 233 -28.82 13.89 -49.34
N LEU A 234 -30.09 14.11 -48.98
CA LEU A 234 -30.57 13.85 -47.63
C LEU A 234 -30.55 12.34 -47.28
N ARG A 235 -30.92 11.47 -48.22
CA ARG A 235 -30.81 10.01 -48.05
C ARG A 235 -29.37 9.55 -47.85
N ALA A 236 -28.42 10.10 -48.62
CA ALA A 236 -27.00 9.83 -48.45
C ALA A 236 -26.50 10.28 -47.05
N ARG A 237 -26.87 11.49 -46.62
CA ARG A 237 -26.54 12.01 -45.28
C ARG A 237 -27.14 11.15 -44.16
N LEU A 238 -28.37 10.65 -44.31
CA LEU A 238 -28.97 9.72 -43.35
C LEU A 238 -28.21 8.40 -43.25
N ALA A 239 -27.80 7.84 -44.39
CA ALA A 239 -27.00 6.61 -44.40
C ALA A 239 -25.66 6.81 -43.70
N GLU A 240 -24.99 7.94 -43.95
CA GLU A 240 -23.75 8.30 -43.28
C GLU A 240 -23.93 8.50 -41.77
N LEU A 241 -24.98 9.22 -41.33
CA LEU A 241 -25.27 9.42 -39.91
C LEU A 241 -25.57 8.11 -39.20
N ARG A 242 -26.33 7.19 -39.82
CA ARG A 242 -26.58 5.85 -39.28
C ARG A 242 -25.27 5.08 -39.09
N LYS A 243 -24.39 5.08 -40.09
CA LYS A 243 -23.07 4.46 -40.00
C LYS A 243 -22.24 5.05 -38.84
N ARG A 244 -22.18 6.38 -38.73
CA ARG A 244 -21.46 7.06 -37.63
C ARG A 244 -22.03 6.70 -36.25
N ILE A 245 -23.35 6.59 -36.12
CA ILE A 245 -24.01 6.15 -34.89
C ILE A 245 -23.61 4.72 -34.55
N ASP A 246 -23.64 3.80 -35.52
CA ASP A 246 -23.28 2.40 -35.30
C ASP A 246 -21.82 2.26 -34.89
N ASP A 247 -20.90 2.97 -35.58
CA ASP A 247 -19.47 2.95 -35.26
C ASP A 247 -19.22 3.54 -33.85
N THR A 248 -19.82 4.68 -33.51
CA THR A 248 -19.72 5.29 -32.17
C THR A 248 -20.33 4.39 -31.09
N SER A 249 -21.41 3.66 -31.41
CA SER A 249 -22.03 2.71 -30.48
C SER A 249 -21.13 1.51 -30.20
N ARG A 250 -20.42 1.01 -31.21
CA ARG A 250 -19.41 -0.05 -31.03
C ARG A 250 -18.23 0.44 -30.20
N GLU A 251 -17.74 1.65 -30.46
CA GLU A 251 -16.67 2.26 -29.66
C GLU A 251 -17.10 2.46 -28.20
N LEU A 252 -18.34 2.91 -27.96
CA LEU A 252 -18.88 3.04 -26.61
C LEU A 252 -18.96 1.68 -25.91
N ALA A 253 -19.41 0.63 -26.60
CA ALA A 253 -19.45 -0.72 -26.04
C ALA A 253 -18.04 -1.23 -25.67
N GLN A 254 -17.03 -0.93 -26.49
CA GLN A 254 -15.63 -1.25 -26.17
C GLN A 254 -15.12 -0.44 -24.98
N ALA A 255 -15.44 0.85 -24.90
CA ALA A 255 -15.07 1.71 -23.77
C ALA A 255 -15.71 1.24 -22.46
N VAL A 256 -16.98 0.81 -22.48
CA VAL A 256 -17.65 0.23 -21.31
C VAL A 256 -16.95 -1.05 -20.86
N LYS A 257 -16.58 -1.95 -21.78
CA LYS A 257 -15.79 -3.14 -21.45
C LYS A 257 -14.42 -2.79 -20.87
N ALA A 258 -13.77 -1.76 -21.39
CA ALA A 258 -12.47 -1.30 -20.87
C ALA A 258 -12.59 -0.72 -19.46
N VAL A 259 -13.67 0.02 -19.14
CA VAL A 259 -13.96 0.48 -17.78
C VAL A 259 -14.18 -0.71 -16.85
N GLN A 260 -15.03 -1.68 -17.23
CA GLN A 260 -15.30 -2.88 -16.42
C GLN A 260 -14.03 -3.70 -16.18
N ALA A 261 -13.17 -3.83 -17.20
CA ALA A 261 -11.88 -4.50 -17.05
C ALA A 261 -10.95 -3.74 -16.09
N ALA A 262 -10.90 -2.40 -16.18
CA ALA A 262 -10.11 -1.58 -15.27
C ALA A 262 -10.63 -1.64 -13.82
N GLU A 263 -11.95 -1.69 -13.62
CA GLU A 263 -12.57 -1.89 -12.29
C GLU A 263 -12.23 -3.28 -11.73
N ALA A 264 -12.27 -4.32 -12.56
CA ALA A 264 -11.90 -5.68 -12.15
C ALA A 264 -10.40 -5.83 -11.86
N GLU A 265 -9.53 -5.08 -12.55
CA GLU A 265 -8.10 -5.00 -12.23
C GLU A 265 -7.85 -4.23 -10.93
N ALA A 266 -8.58 -3.14 -10.68
CA ALA A 266 -8.45 -2.35 -9.45
C ALA A 266 -8.99 -3.08 -8.20
N ALA A 267 -9.87 -4.07 -8.37
CA ALA A 267 -10.44 -4.85 -7.27
C ALA A 267 -9.57 -6.04 -6.81
N LYS A 268 -8.47 -6.34 -7.53
CA LYS A 268 -7.52 -7.42 -7.20
C LYS A 268 -6.35 -6.92 -6.36
#